data_AF-A0A9Q3K451-F1
#
_entry.id   AF-A0A9Q3K451-F1
#
_cell.length_a   1.000
_cell.length_b   1.000
_cell.length_c   1.000
_cell.angle_alpha   90.00
_cell.angle_beta   90.00
_cell.angle_gamma   90.00
#
_symmetry.space_group_name_H-M   'P 1'
#
loop_
_entity.id
_entity.type
_entity.pdbx_description
1 polymer ?
#
loop_
_entity_poly.entity_id
_entity_poly.type
_entity_poly.pdbx_seq_one_letter_code
_entity_poly.pdbx_strand_id
1 'polypeptide(L)'
;MTQVIKDYVSSCQHCSRNKNIHHKEFGLLKPLPIPNGLWICLSMDFITQLPLSNSFDSILFIVDRFSKMTVFIPTMYSIISLDSAHLFIKNIFSKHGFPSRILSDRGSLFFSSFWTNLFQQLKISRDLSTAYHPETDGQTERVNRILEQYLWMYVSYHHNDWNTWVPLAEFAYNNSGHSSTKQSPFFTVYERDPHFDSVHITQDTPA
;
A
#
# COMPACT_ATOMS: atom_id res chain seq x y z
N MET A 1 19.21 15.00 2.69
CA MET A 1 17.81 15.49 2.52
C MET A 1 17.00 15.51 3.83
N THR A 2 17.61 15.27 4.99
CA THR A 2 16.91 14.60 6.10
C THR A 2 16.53 15.47 7.29
N GLN A 3 17.19 16.62 7.52
CA GLN A 3 16.89 17.45 8.69
C GLN A 3 15.94 18.59 8.36
N VAL A 4 16.21 19.35 7.29
CA VAL A 4 15.35 20.47 6.84
C VAL A 4 13.90 20.03 6.59
N ILE A 5 13.69 18.86 5.95
CA ILE A 5 12.34 18.32 5.72
C ILE A 5 11.69 17.94 7.06
N LYS A 6 12.44 17.33 7.99
CA LYS A 6 11.92 16.98 9.31
C LYS A 6 11.53 18.23 10.11
N ASP A 7 12.38 19.24 10.09
CA ASP A 7 12.15 20.50 10.78
C ASP A 7 10.92 21.21 10.20
N TYR A 8 10.83 21.29 8.88
CA TYR A 8 9.65 21.84 8.19
C TYR A 8 8.36 21.09 8.57
N VAL A 9 8.36 19.75 8.44
CA VAL A 9 7.19 18.91 8.78
C VAL A 9 6.81 19.05 10.25
N SER A 10 7.79 19.22 11.16
CA SER A 10 7.52 19.42 12.59
C SER A 10 6.88 20.77 12.91
N SER A 11 7.23 21.82 12.14
CA SER A 11 6.65 23.16 12.28
C SER A 11 5.34 23.35 11.50
N CYS A 12 5.01 22.46 10.57
CA CYS A 12 3.85 22.59 9.69
C CYS A 12 2.54 22.33 10.45
N GLN A 13 1.70 23.36 10.58
CA GLN A 13 0.39 23.26 11.26
C GLN A 13 -0.54 22.24 10.60
N HIS A 14 -0.52 22.14 9.27
CA HIS A 14 -1.33 21.18 8.54
C HIS A 14 -0.89 19.73 8.83
N CYS A 15 0.42 19.47 8.83
CA CYS A 15 0.96 18.17 9.22
C CYS A 15 0.67 17.84 10.68
N SER A 16 0.85 18.79 11.60
CA SER A 16 0.62 18.57 13.03
C SER A 16 -0.84 18.24 13.35
N ARG A 17 -1.81 18.86 12.66
CA ARG A 17 -3.24 18.58 12.87
C ARG A 17 -3.66 17.21 12.33
N ASN A 18 -3.12 16.81 11.18
CA ASN A 18 -3.53 15.59 10.49
C ASN A 18 -2.71 14.34 10.91
N LYS A 19 -1.52 14.52 11.52
CA LYS A 19 -0.64 13.41 11.93
C LYS A 19 -0.77 12.98 13.39
N ASN A 20 -1.87 13.33 14.06
CA ASN A 20 -2.07 12.94 15.45
C ASN A 20 -2.08 11.40 15.61
N ILE A 21 -1.21 10.89 16.47
CA ILE A 21 -1.10 9.46 16.76
C ILE A 21 -2.21 9.09 17.75
N HIS A 22 -3.31 8.52 17.25
CA HIS A 22 -4.49 8.17 18.05
C HIS A 22 -4.53 6.70 18.52
N HIS A 23 -3.40 6.03 18.78
CA HIS A 23 -3.42 4.63 19.21
C HIS A 23 -2.39 4.29 20.30
N LYS A 24 -2.72 3.24 21.05
CA LYS A 24 -1.81 2.56 21.99
C LYS A 24 -0.78 1.74 21.22
N GLU A 25 0.36 1.43 21.84
CA GLU A 25 1.36 0.52 21.25
C GLU A 25 0.70 -0.77 20.74
N PHE A 26 1.04 -1.15 19.51
CA PHE A 26 0.61 -2.43 18.96
C PHE A 26 1.12 -3.56 19.86
N GLY A 27 0.23 -4.47 20.25
CA GLY A 27 0.60 -5.67 21.01
C GLY A 27 1.62 -6.53 20.25
N LEU A 28 2.26 -7.47 20.95
CA LEU A 28 3.24 -8.39 20.34
C LEU A 28 2.56 -9.28 19.30
N LEU A 29 2.75 -8.93 18.02
CA LEU A 29 2.34 -9.75 16.88
C LEU A 29 3.24 -10.99 16.79
N LYS A 30 2.69 -12.14 16.39
CA LYS A 30 3.45 -13.37 16.15
C LYS A 30 3.89 -13.44 14.67
N PRO A 31 5.14 -13.10 14.33
CA PRO A 31 5.58 -12.91 12.95
C PRO A 31 5.33 -14.15 12.11
N LEU A 32 4.60 -13.97 11.00
CA LEU A 32 4.54 -14.90 9.90
C LEU A 32 5.96 -15.07 9.35
N PRO A 33 6.29 -16.26 8.84
CA PRO A 33 7.60 -16.49 8.26
C PRO A 33 7.86 -15.46 7.16
N ILE A 34 9.07 -14.90 7.19
CA ILE A 34 9.56 -13.99 6.18
C ILE A 34 9.69 -14.82 4.89
N PRO A 35 9.14 -14.35 3.76
CA PRO A 35 9.30 -15.04 2.48
C PRO A 35 10.77 -15.11 2.06
N ASN A 36 11.10 -16.00 1.14
CA ASN A 36 12.49 -16.23 0.71
C ASN A 36 12.94 -15.33 -0.46
N GLY A 37 12.14 -14.32 -0.84
CA GLY A 37 12.47 -13.44 -1.95
C GLY A 37 11.33 -12.52 -2.37
N LEU A 38 11.68 -11.62 -3.29
CA LEU A 38 10.82 -10.57 -3.83
C LEU A 38 9.65 -11.16 -4.62
N TRP A 39 8.45 -10.64 -4.37
CA TRP A 39 7.22 -10.97 -5.11
C TRP A 39 6.80 -12.45 -5.07
N ILE A 40 7.43 -13.26 -4.21
CA ILE A 40 7.09 -14.68 -4.03
C ILE A 40 5.82 -14.85 -3.20
N CYS A 41 5.65 -14.01 -2.18
CA CYS A 41 4.52 -14.05 -1.26
C CYS A 41 3.87 -12.67 -1.19
N LEU A 42 2.62 -12.59 -1.66
CA LEU A 42 1.87 -11.34 -1.69
C LEU A 42 0.79 -11.33 -0.62
N SER A 43 0.50 -10.15 -0.09
CA SER A 43 -0.72 -9.87 0.67
C SER A 43 -1.59 -8.95 -0.17
N MET A 44 -2.89 -9.20 -0.24
CA MET A 44 -3.81 -8.39 -1.04
C MET A 44 -5.04 -8.02 -0.22
N ASP A 45 -5.51 -6.78 -0.36
CA ASP A 45 -6.74 -6.34 0.28
C ASP A 45 -7.34 -5.10 -0.39
N PHE A 46 -8.53 -4.70 0.06
CA PHE A 46 -9.21 -3.49 -0.41
C PHE A 46 -9.37 -2.47 0.70
N ILE A 47 -9.13 -1.22 0.34
CA ILE A 47 -9.67 -0.05 1.04
C ILE A 47 -10.97 0.28 0.32
N THR A 48 -12.08 0.32 1.04
CA THR A 48 -13.42 0.47 0.47
C THR A 48 -14.12 1.68 1.06
N GLN A 49 -15.24 2.09 0.45
CA GLN A 49 -16.07 3.20 0.93
C GLN A 49 -15.35 4.55 0.96
N LEU A 50 -14.41 4.75 0.04
CA LEU A 50 -13.82 6.07 -0.18
C LEU A 50 -14.85 6.99 -0.87
N PRO A 51 -14.76 8.31 -0.68
CA PRO A 51 -15.55 9.26 -1.46
C PRO A 51 -15.35 9.01 -2.95
N LEU A 52 -16.37 9.26 -3.78
CA LEU A 52 -16.27 8.98 -5.21
C LEU A 52 -15.25 9.93 -5.88
N SER A 53 -14.27 9.37 -6.58
CA SER A 53 -13.25 10.11 -7.33
C SER A 53 -13.07 9.52 -8.72
N ASN A 54 -13.49 10.25 -9.76
CA ASN A 54 -13.43 9.80 -11.16
C ASN A 54 -13.96 8.37 -11.37
N SER A 55 -15.11 8.07 -10.76
CA SER A 55 -15.77 6.75 -10.77
C SER A 55 -15.12 5.66 -9.90
N PHE A 56 -14.08 5.97 -9.14
CA PHE A 56 -13.48 5.05 -8.16
C PHE A 56 -13.97 5.38 -6.75
N ASP A 57 -14.27 4.34 -5.96
CA ASP A 57 -14.69 4.44 -4.55
C ASP A 57 -13.89 3.48 -3.64
N SER A 58 -12.89 2.79 -4.21
CA SER A 58 -12.10 1.78 -3.54
C SER A 58 -10.68 1.74 -4.10
N ILE A 59 -9.74 1.18 -3.33
CA ILE A 59 -8.36 0.94 -3.75
C ILE A 59 -8.02 -0.51 -3.43
N LEU A 60 -7.64 -1.27 -4.46
CA LEU A 60 -6.96 -2.55 -4.27
C LEU A 60 -5.50 -2.26 -3.95
N PHE A 61 -4.99 -2.78 -2.85
CA PHE A 61 -3.57 -2.73 -2.56
C PHE A 61 -2.96 -4.13 -2.47
N ILE A 62 -1.73 -4.24 -2.95
CA ILE A 62 -1.00 -5.50 -3.03
C ILE A 62 0.39 -5.26 -2.47
N VAL A 63 0.76 -6.02 -1.45
CA VAL A 63 2.02 -5.88 -0.71
C VAL A 63 2.90 -7.09 -0.98
N ASP A 64 4.13 -6.86 -1.46
CA ASP A 64 5.18 -7.86 -1.37
C ASP A 64 5.61 -8.02 0.09
N ARG A 65 5.37 -9.20 0.66
CA ARG A 65 5.62 -9.48 2.07
C ARG A 65 7.11 -9.41 2.43
N PHE A 66 8.01 -9.60 1.45
CA PHE A 66 9.46 -9.54 1.65
C PHE A 66 9.94 -8.09 1.77
N SER A 67 9.80 -7.31 0.69
CA SER A 67 10.28 -5.91 0.64
C SER A 67 9.37 -4.90 1.32
N LYS A 68 8.10 -5.27 1.58
CA LYS A 68 7.00 -4.35 1.94
C LYS A 68 6.61 -3.39 0.82
N MET A 69 7.06 -3.63 -0.42
CA MET A 69 6.66 -2.81 -1.55
C MET A 69 5.18 -3.01 -1.82
N THR A 70 4.45 -1.90 -1.90
CA THR A 70 3.00 -1.88 -2.03
C THR A 70 2.62 -1.24 -3.36
N VAL A 71 1.65 -1.83 -4.04
CA VAL A 71 1.04 -1.28 -5.26
C VAL A 71 -0.40 -0.91 -4.93
N PHE A 72 -0.79 0.34 -5.20
CA PHE A 72 -2.14 0.87 -5.00
C PHE A 72 -2.86 1.04 -6.33
N ILE A 73 -4.04 0.46 -6.46
CA ILE A 73 -4.80 0.40 -7.72
C ILE A 73 -6.21 0.93 -7.45
N PRO A 74 -6.54 2.15 -7.92
CA PRO A 74 -7.91 2.66 -7.85
C PRO A 74 -8.90 1.72 -8.55
N THR A 75 -10.03 1.48 -7.90
CA THR A 75 -11.05 0.52 -8.33
C THR A 75 -12.43 0.90 -7.78
N MET A 76 -13.43 0.10 -8.11
CA MET A 76 -14.77 0.18 -7.54
C MET A 76 -14.98 -0.93 -6.49
N TYR A 77 -15.82 -0.66 -5.49
CA TYR A 77 -16.27 -1.61 -4.48
C TYR A 77 -17.04 -2.76 -5.13
N SER A 78 -17.80 -2.44 -6.18
CA SER A 78 -18.57 -3.40 -6.98
C SER A 78 -17.74 -4.16 -8.01
N ILE A 79 -16.40 -4.09 -7.94
CA ILE A 79 -15.54 -4.79 -8.90
C ILE A 79 -15.80 -6.30 -8.88
N ILE A 80 -15.95 -6.89 -10.06
CA ILE A 80 -16.15 -8.33 -10.19
C ILE A 80 -14.80 -9.07 -10.25
N SER A 81 -14.84 -10.39 -10.01
CA SER A 81 -13.63 -11.22 -9.98
C SER A 81 -12.80 -11.15 -11.27
N LEU A 82 -13.43 -11.03 -12.43
CA LEU A 82 -12.73 -10.94 -13.71
C LEU A 82 -11.92 -9.64 -13.84
N ASP A 83 -12.54 -8.50 -13.52
CA ASP A 83 -11.89 -7.20 -13.60
C ASP A 83 -10.77 -7.08 -12.55
N SER A 84 -10.98 -7.59 -11.34
CA SER A 84 -9.92 -7.62 -10.32
C SER A 84 -8.73 -8.50 -10.76
N ALA A 85 -8.98 -9.58 -11.51
CA ALA A 85 -7.91 -10.39 -12.09
C ALA A 85 -7.17 -9.65 -13.20
N HIS A 86 -7.86 -8.86 -14.02
CA HIS A 86 -7.21 -8.00 -14.99
C HIS A 86 -6.31 -6.96 -14.30
N LEU A 87 -6.78 -6.33 -13.21
CA LEU A 87 -5.96 -5.41 -12.43
C LEU A 87 -4.71 -6.09 -11.85
N PHE A 88 -4.85 -7.31 -11.33
CA PHE A 88 -3.72 -8.09 -10.83
C PHE A 88 -2.71 -8.43 -11.93
N ILE A 89 -3.20 -8.90 -13.08
CA ILE A 89 -2.34 -9.25 -14.22
C ILE A 89 -1.57 -8.02 -14.71
N LYS A 90 -2.31 -6.92 -14.92
CA LYS A 90 -1.76 -5.67 -15.44
C LYS A 90 -0.72 -5.07 -14.50
N ASN A 91 -0.98 -5.04 -13.19
CA ASN A 91 -0.16 -4.28 -12.27
C ASN A 91 0.90 -5.11 -11.54
N ILE A 92 0.70 -6.42 -11.40
CA ILE A 92 1.61 -7.32 -10.69
C ILE A 92 2.25 -8.30 -11.65
N PHE A 93 1.47 -9.19 -12.26
CA PHE A 93 2.03 -10.30 -13.02
C PHE A 93 2.91 -9.81 -14.18
N SER A 94 2.43 -8.83 -14.95
CA SER A 94 3.18 -8.29 -16.09
C SER A 94 4.50 -7.62 -15.72
N LYS A 95 4.66 -7.19 -14.45
CA LYS A 95 5.83 -6.44 -13.97
C LYS A 95 6.79 -7.30 -13.13
N HIS A 96 6.26 -8.27 -12.39
CA HIS A 96 7.00 -8.98 -11.34
C HIS A 96 6.96 -10.50 -11.49
N GLY A 97 6.13 -11.03 -12.40
CA GLY A 97 5.93 -12.47 -12.54
C GLY A 97 4.88 -13.04 -11.57
N PHE A 98 4.72 -14.36 -11.59
CA PHE A 98 3.73 -15.05 -10.76
C PHE A 98 4.24 -15.24 -9.33
N PRO A 99 3.45 -14.92 -8.30
CA PRO A 99 3.79 -15.28 -6.94
C PRO A 99 3.61 -16.79 -6.73
N SER A 100 4.35 -17.35 -5.78
CA SER A 100 4.13 -18.73 -5.33
C SER A 100 3.03 -18.83 -4.27
N ARG A 101 2.78 -17.73 -3.55
CA ARG A 101 1.82 -17.68 -2.45
C ARG A 101 1.09 -16.36 -2.38
N ILE A 102 -0.21 -16.40 -2.14
CA ILE A 102 -1.03 -15.22 -1.86
C ILE A 102 -1.72 -15.40 -0.52
N LEU A 103 -1.60 -14.38 0.33
CA LEU A 103 -2.31 -14.23 1.58
C LEU A 103 -3.43 -13.21 1.37
N SER A 104 -4.66 -13.57 1.74
CA SER A 104 -5.80 -12.66 1.68
C SER A 104 -6.83 -13.03 2.75
N ASP A 105 -7.70 -12.08 3.08
CA ASP A 105 -8.72 -12.25 4.10
C ASP A 105 -9.92 -13.10 3.63
N ARG A 106 -10.53 -13.84 4.56
CA ARG A 106 -11.63 -14.82 4.31
C ARG A 106 -12.86 -14.23 3.60
N GLY A 107 -13.09 -12.92 3.71
CA GLY A 107 -14.22 -12.23 3.08
C GLY A 107 -13.89 -11.48 1.80
N SER A 108 -12.64 -11.48 1.36
CA SER A 108 -12.20 -10.74 0.17
C SER A 108 -12.70 -11.39 -1.13
N LEU A 109 -12.93 -10.57 -2.17
CA LEU A 109 -13.24 -11.04 -3.53
C LEU A 109 -12.22 -12.07 -4.06
N PHE A 110 -11.00 -12.05 -3.53
CA PHE A 110 -9.89 -12.96 -3.84
C PHE A 110 -10.11 -14.41 -3.38
N PHE A 111 -11.17 -14.69 -2.61
CA PHE A 111 -11.63 -16.04 -2.29
C PHE A 111 -12.81 -16.56 -3.12
N SER A 112 -13.29 -15.77 -4.09
CA SER A 112 -14.31 -16.27 -5.03
C SER A 112 -13.88 -17.56 -5.74
N SER A 113 -14.85 -18.32 -6.24
CA SER A 113 -14.61 -19.55 -6.99
C SER A 113 -13.71 -19.32 -8.21
N PHE A 114 -13.84 -18.16 -8.86
CA PHE A 114 -12.97 -17.74 -9.95
C PHE A 114 -11.49 -17.72 -9.54
N TRP A 115 -11.15 -16.97 -8.49
CA TRP A 115 -9.78 -16.85 -8.00
C TRP A 115 -9.24 -18.17 -7.46
N THR A 116 -10.10 -18.94 -6.78
CA THR A 116 -9.79 -20.30 -6.33
C THR A 116 -9.32 -21.18 -7.48
N ASN A 117 -10.11 -21.26 -8.55
CA ASN A 117 -9.78 -22.08 -9.71
C ASN A 117 -8.55 -21.55 -10.45
N LEU A 118 -8.43 -20.23 -10.63
CA LEU A 118 -7.29 -19.61 -11.31
C LEU A 118 -5.98 -19.95 -10.59
N PHE A 119 -5.91 -19.74 -9.27
CA PHE A 119 -4.71 -20.02 -8.49
C PHE A 119 -4.40 -21.51 -8.42
N GLN A 120 -5.41 -22.39 -8.39
CA GLN A 120 -5.20 -23.83 -8.47
C GLN A 120 -4.57 -24.25 -9.81
N GLN A 121 -5.06 -23.71 -10.94
CA GLN A 121 -4.50 -23.99 -12.26
C GLN A 121 -3.06 -23.49 -12.39
N LEU A 122 -2.76 -22.33 -11.79
CA LEU A 122 -1.43 -21.73 -11.77
C LEU A 122 -0.49 -22.32 -10.70
N LYS A 123 -0.97 -23.29 -9.91
CA LYS A 123 -0.25 -23.89 -8.78
C LYS A 123 0.24 -22.87 -7.74
N ILE A 124 -0.54 -21.81 -7.55
CA ILE A 124 -0.28 -20.76 -6.55
C ILE A 124 -0.94 -21.17 -5.23
N SER A 125 -0.14 -21.22 -4.17
CA SER A 125 -0.63 -21.52 -2.82
C SER A 125 -1.44 -20.34 -2.27
N ARG A 126 -2.57 -20.62 -1.63
CA ARG A 126 -3.39 -19.59 -0.99
C ARG A 126 -3.45 -19.84 0.49
N ASP A 127 -2.98 -18.87 1.24
CA ASP A 127 -3.13 -18.86 2.69
C ASP A 127 -4.29 -17.93 3.04
N LEU A 128 -5.18 -18.43 3.89
CA LEU A 128 -6.23 -17.63 4.49
C LEU A 128 -5.70 -17.06 5.79
N SER A 129 -5.74 -15.74 5.95
CA SER A 129 -5.73 -15.19 7.29
C SER A 129 -6.96 -15.76 8.01
N THR A 130 -6.78 -16.39 9.17
CA THR A 130 -7.94 -16.65 10.06
C THR A 130 -8.37 -15.30 10.64
N ALA A 131 -9.63 -15.21 11.09
CA ALA A 131 -10.16 -14.04 11.81
C ALA A 131 -9.37 -13.66 13.10
N TYR A 132 -8.33 -14.41 13.43
CA TYR A 132 -7.37 -14.18 14.51
C TYR A 132 -5.93 -14.22 13.99
N HIS A 133 -5.63 -13.57 12.87
CA HIS A 133 -4.25 -13.26 12.46
C HIS A 133 -3.99 -11.76 12.63
N PRO A 134 -3.61 -11.31 13.84
CA PRO A 134 -3.26 -9.91 14.14
C PRO A 134 -2.22 -9.31 13.19
N GLU A 135 -1.47 -10.16 12.50
CA GLU A 135 -0.40 -9.81 11.59
C GLU A 135 -0.88 -9.30 10.24
N THR A 136 -1.80 -10.04 9.61
CA THR A 136 -2.41 -9.65 8.34
C THR A 136 -3.24 -8.40 8.59
N ASP A 137 -4.02 -8.44 9.66
CA ASP A 137 -4.84 -7.32 10.13
C ASP A 137 -3.98 -6.10 10.44
N GLY A 138 -2.86 -6.26 11.17
CA GLY A 138 -1.95 -5.17 11.50
C GLY A 138 -1.16 -4.62 10.30
N GLN A 139 -0.86 -5.43 9.28
CA GLN A 139 -0.27 -4.93 8.03
C GLN A 139 -1.32 -4.15 7.22
N THR A 140 -2.53 -4.68 7.07
CA THR A 140 -3.64 -4.01 6.40
C THR A 140 -3.99 -2.70 7.12
N GLU A 141 -4.16 -2.71 8.45
CA GLU A 141 -4.45 -1.52 9.27
C GLU A 141 -3.37 -0.47 9.09
N ARG A 142 -2.09 -0.87 9.08
CA ARG A 142 -0.97 0.05 8.89
C ARG A 142 -0.94 0.65 7.48
N VAL A 143 -1.18 -0.15 6.44
CA VAL A 143 -1.25 0.33 5.06
C VAL A 143 -2.43 1.27 4.88
N ASN A 144 -3.62 0.88 5.35
CA ASN A 144 -4.83 1.69 5.26
C ASN A 144 -4.64 3.05 5.95
N ARG A 145 -4.13 3.05 7.19
CA ARG A 145 -3.88 4.29 7.94
C ARG A 145 -2.89 5.22 7.26
N ILE A 146 -1.80 4.68 6.70
CA ILE A 146 -0.81 5.52 6.00
C ILE A 146 -1.44 6.11 4.74
N LEU A 147 -2.23 5.33 4.01
CA LEU A 147 -2.89 5.82 2.81
C LEU A 147 -3.97 6.86 3.12
N GLU A 148 -4.85 6.61 4.09
CA GLU A 148 -5.86 7.56 4.57
C GLU A 148 -5.21 8.87 5.01
N GLN A 149 -4.15 8.79 5.82
CA GLN A 149 -3.40 9.96 6.26
C GLN A 149 -2.77 10.74 5.09
N TYR A 150 -2.22 10.03 4.10
CA TYR A 150 -1.66 10.67 2.91
C TYR A 150 -2.75 11.35 2.10
N LEU A 151 -3.83 10.64 1.76
CA LEU A 151 -4.92 11.19 0.99
C LEU A 151 -5.55 12.39 1.70
N TRP A 152 -5.78 12.33 3.01
CA TRP A 152 -6.31 13.48 3.78
C TRP A 152 -5.46 14.75 3.71
N MET A 153 -4.14 14.63 3.47
CA MET A 153 -3.26 15.80 3.37
C MET A 153 -3.24 16.44 1.97
N TYR A 154 -3.53 15.68 0.91
CA TYR A 154 -3.35 16.15 -0.47
C TYR A 154 -4.64 16.29 -1.26
N VAL A 155 -5.69 15.62 -0.81
CA VAL A 155 -6.98 15.63 -1.47
C VAL A 155 -7.65 16.99 -1.31
N SER A 156 -8.28 17.46 -2.39
CA SER A 156 -9.04 18.71 -2.40
C SER A 156 -10.11 18.73 -1.32
N TYR A 157 -10.59 19.92 -0.95
CA TYR A 157 -11.68 20.09 0.03
C TYR A 157 -12.92 19.24 -0.29
N HIS A 158 -13.17 18.92 -1.57
CA HIS A 158 -14.33 18.14 -2.01
C HIS A 158 -14.11 16.62 -1.98
N HIS A 159 -12.91 16.17 -1.64
CA HIS A 159 -12.54 14.77 -1.55
C HIS A 159 -12.74 13.90 -2.80
N ASN A 160 -12.82 14.52 -3.98
CA ASN A 160 -13.19 13.84 -5.22
C ASN A 160 -12.04 13.66 -6.23
N ASP A 161 -10.81 14.01 -5.86
CA ASP A 161 -9.61 13.93 -6.70
C ASP A 161 -8.54 12.96 -6.17
N TRP A 162 -8.85 12.19 -5.12
CA TRP A 162 -7.89 11.28 -4.48
C TRP A 162 -7.26 10.28 -5.45
N ASN A 163 -7.98 9.85 -6.49
CA ASN A 163 -7.46 8.88 -7.45
C ASN A 163 -6.22 9.42 -8.20
N THR A 164 -6.11 10.74 -8.38
CA THR A 164 -4.96 11.40 -9.03
C THR A 164 -3.71 11.41 -8.14
N TRP A 165 -3.89 11.35 -6.83
CA TRP A 165 -2.81 11.38 -5.83
C TRP A 165 -2.28 9.99 -5.48
N VAL A 166 -3.00 8.92 -5.81
CA VAL A 166 -2.60 7.53 -5.50
C VAL A 166 -1.19 7.18 -5.99
N PRO A 167 -0.75 7.53 -7.21
CA PRO A 167 0.62 7.23 -7.65
C PRO A 167 1.69 7.89 -6.78
N LEU A 168 1.45 9.12 -6.32
CA LEU A 168 2.37 9.83 -5.43
C LEU A 168 2.32 9.26 -4.01
N ALA A 169 1.15 8.81 -3.56
CA ALA A 169 0.99 8.11 -2.29
C ALA A 169 1.76 6.78 -2.28
N GLU A 170 1.66 6.01 -3.37
CA GLU A 170 2.40 4.77 -3.58
C GLU A 170 3.91 5.01 -3.51
N PHE A 171 4.39 6.01 -4.27
CA PHE A 171 5.80 6.35 -4.28
C PHE A 171 6.30 6.80 -2.90
N ALA A 172 5.54 7.66 -2.21
CA ALA A 172 5.88 8.12 -0.86
C ALA A 172 5.90 6.96 0.16
N TYR A 173 4.93 6.04 0.09
CA TYR A 173 4.89 4.84 0.93
C TYR A 173 6.11 3.97 0.68
N ASN A 174 6.39 3.64 -0.58
CA ASN A 174 7.48 2.75 -0.96
C ASN A 174 8.87 3.36 -0.73
N ASN A 175 8.99 4.68 -0.65
CA ASN A 175 10.24 5.36 -0.32
C ASN A 175 10.39 5.66 1.19
N SER A 176 9.39 5.32 2.01
CA SER A 176 9.46 5.49 3.46
C SER A 176 10.13 4.28 4.14
N GLY A 177 10.99 4.55 5.13
CA GLY A 177 11.67 3.47 5.86
C GLY A 177 10.68 2.62 6.64
N HIS A 178 10.78 1.29 6.49
CA HIS A 178 9.95 0.34 7.24
C HIS A 178 10.70 -0.18 8.46
N SER A 179 10.02 -0.29 9.61
CA SER A 179 10.64 -0.75 10.86
C SER A 179 11.12 -2.21 10.78
N SER A 180 10.49 -3.01 9.92
CA SER A 180 10.81 -4.44 9.73
C SER A 180 12.07 -4.65 8.90
N THR A 181 12.27 -3.88 7.83
CA THR A 181 13.41 -3.99 6.91
C THR A 181 14.55 -3.02 7.25
N LYS A 182 14.30 -2.00 8.09
CA LYS A 182 15.19 -0.86 8.37
C LYS A 182 15.60 -0.06 7.13
N GLN A 183 14.97 -0.33 6.00
CA GLN A 183 15.21 0.28 4.70
C GLN A 183 13.87 0.62 4.05
N SER A 184 13.87 1.44 2.99
CA SER A 184 12.66 1.65 2.22
C SER A 184 12.35 0.41 1.38
N PRO A 185 11.06 0.10 1.13
CA PRO A 185 10.69 -0.92 0.16
C PRO A 185 11.34 -0.71 -1.21
N PHE A 186 11.41 0.54 -1.67
CA PHE A 186 12.05 0.90 -2.94
C PHE A 186 13.52 0.47 -2.97
N PHE A 187 14.29 0.79 -1.94
CA PHE A 187 15.70 0.37 -1.85
C PHE A 187 15.82 -1.16 -1.79
N THR A 188 14.92 -1.83 -1.08
CA THR A 188 14.94 -3.31 -0.96
C THR A 188 14.70 -3.99 -2.31
N VAL A 189 13.89 -3.39 -3.19
CA VAL A 189 13.56 -3.94 -4.51
C VAL A 189 14.59 -3.57 -5.57
N TYR A 190 15.07 -2.32 -5.57
CA TYR A 190 15.89 -1.77 -6.65
C TYR A 190 17.37 -1.58 -6.29
N GLU A 191 17.74 -1.82 -5.04
CA GLU A 191 19.11 -1.64 -4.50
C GLU A 191 19.67 -0.23 -4.71
N ARG A 192 18.78 0.77 -4.84
CA ARG A 192 19.12 2.17 -5.02
C ARG A 192 18.02 3.06 -4.45
N ASP A 193 18.38 4.27 -4.09
CA ASP A 193 17.41 5.32 -3.79
C ASP A 193 16.86 5.96 -5.07
N PRO A 194 15.65 6.55 -5.03
CA PRO A 194 15.14 7.33 -6.15
C PRO A 194 15.97 8.61 -6.34
N HIS A 195 16.17 9.00 -7.60
CA HIS A 195 16.90 10.22 -7.96
C HIS A 195 15.98 11.45 -7.82
N PHE A 196 16.46 12.49 -7.15
CA PHE A 196 15.74 13.76 -6.93
C PHE A 196 16.49 14.99 -7.47
N ASP A 197 17.57 14.80 -8.22
CA ASP A 197 18.58 15.82 -8.53
C ASP A 197 18.06 17.04 -9.30
N SER A 198 16.85 16.98 -9.87
CA SER A 198 16.22 18.07 -10.62
C SER A 198 15.27 18.96 -9.81
N VAL A 199 15.01 18.67 -8.52
CA VAL A 199 14.15 19.53 -7.69
C VAL A 199 15.01 20.65 -7.10
N HIS A 200 15.34 21.65 -7.93
CA HIS A 200 15.85 22.92 -7.43
C HIS A 200 14.71 23.60 -6.66
N ILE A 201 14.74 23.51 -5.33
CA ILE A 201 13.94 24.39 -4.48
C ILE A 201 14.59 25.76 -4.61
N THR A 202 14.10 26.59 -5.52
CA THR A 202 14.41 28.02 -5.48
C THR A 202 13.91 28.53 -4.14
N GLN A 203 14.81 29.08 -3.32
CA GLN A 203 14.50 29.65 -2.02
C GLN A 203 13.75 31.00 -2.15
N ASP A 204 12.78 31.08 -3.05
CA ASP A 204 11.95 32.28 -3.17
C ASP A 204 10.83 32.18 -2.15
N THR A 205 11.20 32.50 -0.90
CA THR A 205 10.26 32.81 0.17
C THR A 205 9.72 34.22 -0.13
N PRO A 206 8.41 34.42 -0.36
CA PRO A 206 7.85 35.76 -0.34
C PRO A 206 7.88 36.28 1.10
N ALA A 207 8.35 37.51 1.26
CA ALA A 207 8.28 38.28 2.51
C ALA A 207 6.83 38.56 2.95
#